data_AF-A0A961I8M4-F1
#
_entry.id   AF-A0A961I8M4-F1
#
_cell.length_a   1.000
_cell.length_b   1.000
_cell.length_c   1.000
_cell.angle_alpha   90.00
_cell.angle_beta   90.00
_cell.angle_gamma   90.00
#
_symmetry.space_group_name_H-M   'P 1'
#
loop_
_entity.id
_entity.type
_entity.pdbx_description
1 polymer ?
#
loop_
_entity_poly.entity_id
_entity_poly.type
_entity_poly.pdbx_seq_one_letter_code
_entity_poly.pdbx_strand_id
1 'polypeptide(L)'
;LYNDDLNLCVVGDDDQTIYQWRGSQIRNILEFADRYPNVHQVRLEENFRSSAGIIDVATRTIENNADRLPKRMQDTGAQIYEKGDILYNNLENEEAENDFIVRTIRKLRGVAFKEKGFVRGLDYSDFCILLRKWSKADSIVAALNREGIPFIVSGVNNLFQTREVRAARGIFEYLSDQIDASVLTGLWNEVRLDPTRADLEAGIKFLNGIKRRLGASEDRNKLSYDRFVLQEIYQEFLKRSQITEETILEDDITPAQESPSENGNSGTEAEEEHANARAEIVFYNLGQFSHVIGDYEQINFKSKPPLKLSFFMSFLRYAAEDYYPEGWLNSSYRTPNAVQLMTIHQAKGLEFPVVFLPGLNRNYLPSKKHSGKSVWHVLDRSLVADQERYEINVADERRLFYVALTRAQKFLFISRAPLGSRLYQRASDFHGEISHSDYLFSNADRDYSDRDRAHPTPRASTNKIFLNFSVLRDFFECPYRFKLISMYGFESPLNVRVGYGRSIHSVLMELHR
;
A
#
# COMPACT_ATOMS: atom_id res chain seq x y z
N LEU A 1 2.11 21.53 -37.73
CA LEU A 1 1.38 21.86 -36.48
C LEU A 1 2.40 22.36 -35.45
N TYR A 2 2.95 23.56 -35.65
CA TYR A 2 3.59 24.34 -34.59
C TYR A 2 2.85 25.66 -34.62
N ASN A 3 1.91 25.82 -33.69
CA ASN A 3 1.16 27.05 -33.51
C ASN A 3 1.96 27.88 -32.51
N ASP A 4 2.25 29.14 -32.83
CA ASP A 4 3.07 30.05 -32.01
C ASP A 4 2.39 30.45 -30.67
N ASP A 5 1.19 29.90 -30.38
CA ASP A 5 0.37 30.20 -29.20
C ASP A 5 0.29 29.03 -28.18
N LEU A 6 1.31 28.15 -28.11
CA LEU A 6 1.30 27.06 -27.12
C LEU A 6 1.80 27.55 -25.75
N ASN A 7 0.88 27.75 -24.80
CA ASN A 7 1.22 27.98 -23.40
C ASN A 7 1.52 26.64 -22.70
N LEU A 8 2.78 26.42 -22.30
CA LEU A 8 3.22 25.25 -21.54
C LEU A 8 3.33 25.60 -20.05
N CYS A 9 2.65 24.84 -19.19
CA CYS A 9 2.84 24.91 -17.74
C CYS A 9 3.56 23.64 -17.25
N VAL A 10 4.69 23.82 -16.57
CA VAL A 10 5.46 22.74 -15.95
C VAL A 10 5.44 22.90 -14.44
N VAL A 11 5.06 21.84 -13.74
CA VAL A 11 5.03 21.80 -12.27
C VAL A 11 5.99 20.73 -11.77
N GLY A 12 6.68 21.02 -10.66
CA GLY A 12 7.63 20.09 -10.07
C GLY A 12 8.15 20.57 -8.72
N ASP A 13 8.58 19.63 -7.89
CA ASP A 13 9.20 19.89 -6.60
C ASP A 13 10.54 19.15 -6.54
N ASP A 14 11.63 19.93 -6.57
CA ASP A 14 13.00 19.44 -6.54
C ASP A 14 13.35 18.71 -5.24
N ASP A 15 12.75 19.13 -4.12
CA ASP A 15 12.97 18.53 -2.79
C ASP A 15 12.30 17.16 -2.67
N GLN A 16 11.35 16.83 -3.55
CA GLN A 16 10.70 15.51 -3.60
C GLN A 16 11.21 14.61 -4.74
N THR A 17 12.35 14.93 -5.35
CA THR A 17 12.94 14.12 -6.43
C THR A 17 13.66 12.88 -5.85
N ILE A 18 12.94 11.77 -5.72
CA ILE A 18 13.41 10.52 -5.05
C ILE A 18 13.55 9.30 -5.98
N TYR A 19 13.28 9.45 -7.28
CA TYR A 19 13.33 8.35 -8.26
C TYR A 19 14.50 8.51 -9.25
N GLN A 20 15.63 9.08 -8.83
CA GLN A 20 16.78 9.29 -9.72
C GLN A 20 17.29 7.98 -10.34
N TRP A 21 17.27 6.91 -9.55
CA TRP A 21 17.61 5.56 -9.98
C TRP A 21 16.65 4.97 -11.04
N ARG A 22 15.42 5.50 -11.19
CA ARG A 22 14.47 5.19 -12.29
C ARG A 22 14.57 6.17 -13.46
N GLY A 23 15.56 7.05 -13.48
CA GLY A 23 15.81 7.99 -14.57
C GLY A 23 15.28 9.41 -14.37
N SER A 24 14.66 9.73 -13.22
CA SER A 24 14.32 11.13 -12.92
C SER A 24 15.60 11.97 -12.73
N GLN A 25 15.56 13.25 -13.09
CA GLN A 25 16.71 14.15 -12.96
C GLN A 25 16.27 15.46 -12.33
N ILE A 26 16.87 15.84 -11.21
CA ILE A 26 16.58 17.11 -10.54
C ILE A 26 16.94 18.31 -11.42
N ARG A 27 17.99 18.21 -12.24
CA ARG A 27 18.39 19.23 -13.22
C ARG A 27 17.26 19.62 -14.16
N ASN A 28 16.32 18.71 -14.44
CA ASN A 28 15.19 19.03 -15.32
C ASN A 28 14.35 20.19 -14.79
N ILE A 29 14.22 20.36 -13.47
CA ILE A 29 13.49 21.48 -12.88
C ILE A 29 14.43 22.64 -12.54
N LEU A 30 15.65 22.36 -12.06
CA LEU A 30 16.62 23.40 -11.68
C LEU A 30 17.05 24.25 -12.89
N GLU A 31 17.38 23.59 -14.01
CA GLU A 31 17.93 24.22 -15.22
C GLU A 31 16.83 24.48 -16.26
N PHE A 32 15.54 24.38 -15.88
CA PHE A 32 14.44 24.54 -16.84
C PHE A 32 14.44 25.93 -17.48
N ALA A 33 14.62 26.98 -16.65
CA ALA A 33 14.67 28.37 -17.11
C ALA A 33 15.91 28.67 -17.98
N ASP A 34 16.99 27.90 -17.81
CA ASP A 34 18.21 28.06 -18.61
C ASP A 34 18.09 27.37 -19.98
N ARG A 35 17.29 26.30 -20.07
CA ARG A 35 17.10 25.50 -21.29
C ARG A 35 16.08 26.07 -22.26
N TYR A 36 15.11 26.85 -21.78
CA TYR A 36 14.03 27.38 -22.61
C TYR A 36 13.91 28.90 -22.49
N PRO A 37 13.71 29.62 -23.60
CA PRO A 37 13.47 31.06 -23.56
C PRO A 37 12.08 31.39 -23.00
N ASN A 38 11.92 32.60 -22.47
CA ASN A 38 10.63 33.17 -22.03
C ASN A 38 9.91 32.39 -20.90
N VAL A 39 10.65 31.76 -19.99
CA VAL A 39 10.07 31.05 -18.84
C VAL A 39 9.66 32.04 -17.75
N HIS A 40 8.38 32.05 -17.39
CA HIS A 40 7.88 32.72 -16.18
C HIS A 40 7.84 31.72 -15.02
N GLN A 41 8.58 31.98 -13.95
CA GLN A 41 8.62 31.10 -12.77
C GLN A 41 7.74 31.66 -11.65
N VAL A 42 6.80 30.83 -11.20
CA VAL A 42 5.96 31.10 -10.02
C VAL A 42 6.34 30.13 -8.91
N ARG A 43 6.57 30.63 -7.70
CA ARG A 43 6.86 29.81 -6.51
C ARG A 43 5.59 29.66 -5.67
N LEU A 44 5.24 28.42 -5.38
CA LEU A 44 4.14 28.08 -4.48
C LEU A 44 4.74 27.71 -3.13
N GLU A 45 4.64 28.62 -2.17
CA GLU A 45 5.29 28.55 -0.86
C GLU A 45 4.34 28.13 0.27
N GLU A 46 3.03 28.20 0.03
CA GLU A 46 1.99 27.91 1.00
C GLU A 46 1.74 26.39 1.12
N ASN A 47 1.81 25.89 2.36
CA ASN A 47 1.51 24.51 2.71
C ASN A 47 0.11 24.41 3.32
N PHE A 48 -0.81 23.81 2.56
CA PHE A 48 -2.22 23.63 2.93
C PHE A 48 -2.51 22.31 3.66
N ARG A 49 -1.47 21.61 4.14
CA ARG A 49 -1.57 20.23 4.62
C ARG A 49 -1.10 20.08 6.06
N SER A 50 0.15 20.45 6.30
CA SER A 50 0.92 20.04 7.47
C SER A 50 0.99 21.15 8.49
N SER A 51 1.05 20.78 9.78
CA SER A 51 1.25 21.75 10.86
C SER A 51 2.62 22.44 10.76
N ALA A 52 2.73 23.62 11.36
CA ALA A 52 3.98 24.39 11.42
C ALA A 52 5.18 23.58 11.93
N GLY A 53 4.96 22.68 12.90
CA GLY A 53 6.04 21.83 13.42
C GLY A 53 6.57 20.81 12.41
N ILE A 54 5.71 20.23 11.58
CA ILE A 54 6.12 19.29 10.54
C ILE A 54 6.93 20.04 9.47
N ILE A 55 6.46 21.24 9.10
CA ILE A 55 7.16 22.11 8.16
C ILE A 55 8.55 22.48 8.68
N ASP A 56 8.68 22.87 9.95
CA ASP A 56 9.97 23.20 10.56
C ASP A 56 10.94 22.00 10.54
N VAL A 57 10.53 20.84 11.02
CA VAL A 57 11.36 19.62 11.05
C VAL A 57 11.80 19.22 9.63
N ALA A 58 10.88 19.24 8.66
CA ALA A 58 11.17 18.90 7.27
C ALA A 58 12.11 19.92 6.61
N THR A 59 11.89 21.22 6.85
CA THR A 59 12.72 22.32 6.32
C THR A 59 14.15 22.22 6.81
N ARG A 60 14.34 22.03 8.13
CA ARG A 60 15.67 21.90 8.75
C ARG A 60 16.48 20.75 8.19
N THR A 61 15.84 19.65 7.85
CA THR A 61 16.48 18.57 7.11
C THR A 61 16.87 19.07 5.72
N ILE A 62 15.89 19.39 4.87
CA ILE A 62 16.14 19.54 3.43
C ILE A 62 17.05 20.72 3.06
N GLU A 63 17.12 21.76 3.88
CA GLU A 63 18.03 22.89 3.71
C GLU A 63 19.52 22.51 3.75
N ASN A 64 19.87 21.33 4.27
CA ASN A 64 21.23 20.79 4.20
C ASN A 64 21.61 20.25 2.81
N ASN A 65 20.69 20.22 1.83
CA ASN A 65 21.01 19.93 0.44
C ASN A 65 21.47 21.19 -0.30
N ALA A 66 22.66 21.14 -0.92
CA ALA A 66 23.22 22.25 -1.68
C ALA A 66 22.43 22.52 -2.99
N ASP A 67 22.03 21.47 -3.70
CA ASP A 67 21.37 21.57 -5.00
C ASP A 67 19.83 21.60 -4.83
N ARG A 68 19.28 22.78 -4.58
CA ARG A 68 17.84 23.04 -4.48
C ARG A 68 17.43 24.42 -4.98
N LEU A 69 16.16 24.57 -5.34
CA LEU A 69 15.54 25.88 -5.52
C LEU A 69 15.27 26.52 -4.15
N PRO A 70 15.61 27.81 -3.97
CA PRO A 70 15.29 28.51 -2.74
C PRO A 70 13.78 28.71 -2.65
N LYS A 71 13.16 28.08 -1.66
CA LYS A 71 11.75 28.24 -1.32
C LYS A 71 11.57 28.18 0.20
N ARG A 72 10.66 29.01 0.70
CA ARG A 72 10.22 29.00 2.10
C ARG A 72 8.87 28.30 2.16
N MET A 73 8.72 27.33 3.05
CA MET A 73 7.41 26.71 3.29
C MET A 73 6.70 27.50 4.39
N GLN A 74 5.50 27.99 4.09
CA GLN A 74 4.68 28.75 5.02
C GLN A 74 3.43 27.93 5.37
N ASP A 75 3.19 27.73 6.67
CA ASP A 75 1.96 27.10 7.15
C ASP A 75 0.76 28.02 6.88
N THR A 76 -0.31 27.47 6.32
CA THR A 76 -1.58 28.21 6.15
C THR A 76 -2.53 28.04 7.34
N GLY A 77 -2.11 27.36 8.40
CA GLY A 77 -2.95 27.00 9.54
C GLY A 77 -3.91 25.85 9.25
N ALA A 78 -3.55 24.98 8.29
CA ALA A 78 -4.37 23.82 7.93
C ALA A 78 -4.52 22.85 9.10
N GLN A 79 -3.44 22.67 9.86
CA GLN A 79 -3.41 21.95 11.13
C GLN A 79 -2.68 22.79 12.16
N ILE A 80 -3.29 22.95 13.35
CA ILE A 80 -2.66 23.67 14.46
C ILE A 80 -1.73 22.69 15.17
N TYR A 81 -0.47 23.10 15.32
CA TYR A 81 0.50 22.35 16.11
C TYR A 81 0.15 22.45 17.59
N GLU A 82 0.21 21.32 18.28
CA GLU A 82 0.16 21.26 19.72
C GLU A 82 1.32 20.40 20.29
N LYS A 83 1.75 20.72 21.51
CA LYS A 83 2.89 20.01 22.12
C LYS A 83 2.62 18.50 22.18
N GLY A 84 3.59 17.72 21.70
CA GLY A 84 3.51 16.26 21.64
C GLY A 84 2.99 15.71 20.31
N ASP A 85 2.62 16.55 19.35
CA ASP A 85 2.24 16.09 18.00
C ASP A 85 3.43 15.49 17.23
N ILE A 86 4.65 15.94 17.55
CA ILE A 86 5.88 15.50 16.89
C ILE A 86 6.83 14.96 17.95
N LEU A 87 7.12 13.65 17.87
CA LEU A 87 8.01 12.99 18.82
C LEU A 87 9.19 12.33 18.11
N TYR A 88 10.35 12.40 18.75
CA TYR A 88 11.50 11.54 18.48
C TYR A 88 11.85 10.73 19.73
N ASN A 89 11.76 9.40 19.64
CA ASN A 89 12.07 8.51 20.75
C ASN A 89 13.22 7.56 20.41
N ASN A 90 14.21 7.47 21.31
CA ASN A 90 15.26 6.46 21.28
C ASN A 90 14.91 5.33 22.25
N LEU A 91 14.52 4.20 21.71
CA LEU A 91 13.97 3.06 22.43
C LEU A 91 15.02 1.96 22.61
N GLU A 92 14.79 1.08 23.59
CA GLU A 92 15.80 0.13 24.06
C GLU A 92 16.13 -0.96 23.03
N ASN A 93 15.10 -1.46 22.33
CA ASN A 93 15.21 -2.57 21.39
C ASN A 93 14.05 -2.52 20.38
N GLU A 94 14.12 -3.38 19.36
CA GLU A 94 13.13 -3.43 18.27
C GLU A 94 11.71 -3.70 18.77
N GLU A 95 11.56 -4.54 19.81
CA GLU A 95 10.26 -4.85 20.41
C GLU A 95 9.64 -3.61 21.08
N ALA A 96 10.43 -2.86 21.86
CA ALA A 96 9.99 -1.63 22.49
C ALA A 96 9.58 -0.55 21.47
N GLU A 97 10.21 -0.55 20.29
CA GLU A 97 9.83 0.31 19.16
C GLU A 97 8.50 -0.10 18.54
N ASN A 98 8.28 -1.40 18.36
CA ASN A 98 7.01 -1.92 17.87
C ASN A 98 5.88 -1.66 18.88
N ASP A 99 6.15 -1.86 20.17
CA ASP A 99 5.23 -1.57 21.27
C ASP A 99 4.88 -0.08 21.37
N PHE A 100 5.83 0.80 21.10
CA PHE A 100 5.57 2.25 21.03
C PHE A 100 4.58 2.58 19.90
N ILE A 101 4.75 1.99 18.71
CA ILE A 101 3.85 2.21 17.58
C ILE A 101 2.42 1.76 17.92
N VAL A 102 2.24 0.50 18.33
CA VAL A 102 0.90 -0.06 18.60
C VAL A 102 0.19 0.64 19.77
N ARG A 103 0.93 0.98 20.85
CA ARG A 103 0.36 1.75 21.98
C ARG A 103 -0.05 3.15 21.55
N THR A 104 0.74 3.82 20.72
CA THR A 104 0.45 5.18 20.24
C THR A 104 -0.76 5.19 19.31
N ILE A 105 -0.89 4.21 18.41
CA ILE A 105 -2.08 4.05 17.55
C ILE A 105 -3.34 3.96 18.40
N ARG A 106 -3.35 3.10 19.44
CA ARG A 106 -4.51 2.96 20.33
C ARG A 106 -4.85 4.23 21.09
N LYS A 107 -3.84 4.96 21.60
CA LYS A 107 -4.06 6.20 22.34
C LYS A 107 -4.63 7.32 21.46
N LEU A 108 -4.20 7.38 20.20
CA LEU A 108 -4.65 8.38 19.24
C LEU A 108 -5.98 8.05 18.56
N ARG A 109 -6.37 6.78 18.50
CA ARG A 109 -7.70 6.40 17.97
C ARG A 109 -8.79 7.13 18.76
N GLY A 110 -9.67 7.83 18.05
CA GLY A 110 -10.71 8.69 18.61
C GLY A 110 -10.26 10.11 18.96
N VAL A 111 -8.99 10.48 18.84
CA VAL A 111 -8.56 11.90 18.98
C VAL A 111 -9.16 12.71 17.84
N ALA A 112 -9.70 13.88 18.17
CA ALA A 112 -10.35 14.78 17.23
C ALA A 112 -9.36 15.28 16.17
N PHE A 113 -9.74 15.13 14.91
CA PHE A 113 -8.99 15.56 13.75
C PHE A 113 -9.90 16.40 12.84
N LYS A 114 -9.42 17.58 12.46
CA LYS A 114 -10.13 18.51 11.59
C LYS A 114 -9.69 18.31 10.15
N GLU A 115 -10.64 17.98 9.27
CA GLU A 115 -10.39 17.79 7.84
C GLU A 115 -11.56 18.40 7.06
N LYS A 116 -11.29 19.17 5.99
CA LYS A 116 -12.31 19.70 5.07
C LYS A 116 -13.54 20.37 5.75
N GLY A 117 -13.33 21.03 6.89
CA GLY A 117 -14.38 21.79 7.60
C GLY A 117 -15.23 20.98 8.59
N PHE A 118 -14.97 19.69 8.77
CA PHE A 118 -15.60 18.87 9.82
C PHE A 118 -14.56 18.29 10.78
N VAL A 119 -15.02 17.83 11.94
CA VAL A 119 -14.19 17.18 12.97
C VAL A 119 -14.67 15.73 13.12
N ARG A 120 -13.73 14.79 13.12
CA ARG A 120 -13.98 13.36 13.38
C ARG A 120 -12.89 12.78 14.26
N GLY A 121 -13.13 11.64 14.88
CA GLY A 121 -12.09 10.90 15.59
C GLY A 121 -11.18 10.17 14.59
N LEU A 122 -9.87 10.18 14.85
CA LEU A 122 -8.91 9.37 14.10
C LEU A 122 -9.28 7.89 14.19
N ASP A 123 -9.13 7.16 13.09
CA ASP A 123 -9.32 5.71 13.02
C ASP A 123 -8.22 5.03 12.21
N TYR A 124 -8.20 3.71 12.13
CA TYR A 124 -7.06 2.94 11.62
C TYR A 124 -6.54 3.39 10.24
N SER A 125 -7.44 3.78 9.33
CA SER A 125 -7.11 4.32 8.00
C SER A 125 -6.34 5.66 7.99
N ASP A 126 -6.25 6.36 9.12
CA ASP A 126 -5.49 7.61 9.27
C ASP A 126 -4.01 7.40 9.61
N PHE A 127 -3.65 6.19 10.00
CA PHE A 127 -2.31 5.86 10.45
C PHE A 127 -1.50 5.25 9.32
N CYS A 128 -0.28 5.74 9.14
CA CYS A 128 0.69 5.17 8.22
C CYS A 128 2.02 4.89 8.92
N ILE A 129 2.60 3.73 8.62
CA ILE A 129 3.94 3.33 9.06
C ILE A 129 4.84 3.28 7.83
N LEU A 130 5.84 4.16 7.80
CA LEU A 130 6.76 4.31 6.67
C LEU A 130 8.10 3.62 6.96
N LEU A 131 8.47 2.68 6.10
CA LEU A 131 9.72 1.94 6.20
C LEU A 131 10.72 2.35 5.11
N ARG A 132 12.01 2.44 5.44
CA ARG A 132 13.04 2.61 4.41
C ARG A 132 13.32 1.31 3.67
N LYS A 133 13.29 0.19 4.39
CA LYS A 133 13.48 -1.18 3.88
C LYS A 133 12.39 -2.08 4.42
N TRP A 134 11.88 -2.94 3.55
CA TRP A 134 10.79 -3.85 3.86
C TRP A 134 11.15 -4.91 4.91
N SER A 135 12.43 -5.25 5.08
CA SER A 135 12.88 -6.25 6.07
C SER A 135 12.51 -5.94 7.53
N LYS A 136 12.02 -4.73 7.84
CA LYS A 136 11.52 -4.35 9.17
C LYS A 136 10.00 -4.56 9.32
N ALA A 137 9.28 -4.80 8.22
CA ALA A 137 7.84 -4.96 8.22
C ALA A 137 7.41 -6.16 9.09
N ASP A 138 8.14 -7.28 9.04
CA ASP A 138 7.73 -8.53 9.69
C ASP A 138 7.55 -8.40 11.21
N SER A 139 8.46 -7.70 11.90
CA SER A 139 8.36 -7.50 13.35
C SER A 139 7.22 -6.56 13.75
N ILE A 140 6.96 -5.53 12.93
CA ILE A 140 5.83 -4.61 13.10
C ILE A 140 4.51 -5.31 12.81
N VAL A 141 4.44 -6.12 11.75
CA VAL A 141 3.27 -6.94 11.39
C VAL A 141 2.94 -7.93 12.51
N ALA A 142 3.95 -8.56 13.11
CA ALA A 142 3.74 -9.43 14.26
C ALA A 142 3.14 -8.67 15.46
N ALA A 143 3.63 -7.46 15.74
CA ALA A 143 3.09 -6.61 16.82
C ALA A 143 1.66 -6.13 16.54
N LEU A 144 1.35 -5.70 15.30
CA LEU A 144 0.00 -5.29 14.90
C LEU A 144 -0.99 -6.46 15.04
N ASN A 145 -0.61 -7.65 14.57
CA ASN A 145 -1.41 -8.87 14.72
C ASN A 145 -1.62 -9.24 16.19
N ARG A 146 -0.56 -9.19 17.02
CA ARG A 146 -0.66 -9.46 18.46
C ARG A 146 -1.67 -8.55 19.14
N GLU A 147 -1.70 -7.30 18.73
CA GLU A 147 -2.56 -6.27 19.32
C GLU A 147 -3.95 -6.17 18.62
N GLY A 148 -4.26 -7.03 17.66
CA GLY A 148 -5.53 -7.00 16.92
C GLY A 148 -5.75 -5.71 16.13
N ILE A 149 -4.68 -5.02 15.73
CA ILE A 149 -4.76 -3.78 14.96
C ILE A 149 -4.83 -4.14 13.47
N PRO A 150 -5.92 -3.79 12.76
CA PRO A 150 -6.04 -4.06 11.32
C PRO A 150 -5.02 -3.25 10.53
N PHE A 151 -4.36 -3.89 9.56
CA PHE A 151 -3.39 -3.24 8.70
C PHE A 151 -3.47 -3.77 7.28
N ILE A 152 -3.06 -2.94 6.33
CA ILE A 152 -2.80 -3.37 4.95
C ILE A 152 -1.37 -3.04 4.57
N VAL A 153 -0.77 -3.95 3.81
CA VAL A 153 0.55 -3.77 3.21
C VAL A 153 0.37 -3.20 1.81
N SER A 154 1.02 -2.07 1.52
CA SER A 154 1.11 -1.58 0.15
C SER A 154 2.16 -2.35 -0.66
N GLY A 155 1.76 -2.91 -1.79
CA GLY A 155 2.62 -3.70 -2.67
C GLY A 155 2.45 -5.22 -2.52
N VAL A 156 3.07 -5.97 -3.44
CA VAL A 156 2.80 -7.41 -3.62
C VAL A 156 3.69 -8.29 -2.74
N ASN A 157 4.80 -7.76 -2.24
CA ASN A 157 5.86 -8.53 -1.57
C ASN A 157 5.36 -9.33 -0.36
N ASN A 158 4.41 -8.79 0.43
CA ASN A 158 3.76 -9.56 1.50
C ASN A 158 2.30 -9.93 1.22
N LEU A 159 1.74 -9.55 0.06
CA LEU A 159 0.39 -9.98 -0.33
C LEU A 159 0.31 -11.51 -0.29
N PHE A 160 1.30 -12.21 -0.86
CA PHE A 160 1.37 -13.67 -0.89
C PHE A 160 1.61 -14.34 0.47
N GLN A 161 1.91 -13.58 1.51
CA GLN A 161 2.11 -14.10 2.87
C GLN A 161 0.81 -14.06 3.69
N THR A 162 -0.15 -13.23 3.29
CA THR A 162 -1.47 -13.15 3.94
C THR A 162 -2.20 -14.49 3.87
N ARG A 163 -3.02 -14.80 4.88
CA ARG A 163 -3.65 -16.13 5.03
C ARG A 163 -4.58 -16.43 3.85
N GLU A 164 -5.36 -15.44 3.47
CA GLU A 164 -6.34 -15.47 2.40
C GLU A 164 -5.72 -15.59 1.02
N VAL A 165 -4.57 -14.95 0.75
CA VAL A 165 -3.87 -15.11 -0.53
C VAL A 165 -3.11 -16.43 -0.59
N ARG A 166 -2.56 -16.92 0.53
CA ARG A 166 -2.02 -18.29 0.61
C ARG A 166 -3.11 -19.32 0.33
N ALA A 167 -4.30 -19.15 0.89
CA ALA A 167 -5.45 -20.02 0.63
C ALA A 167 -5.93 -19.94 -0.83
N ALA A 168 -5.98 -18.73 -1.41
CA ALA A 168 -6.30 -18.51 -2.82
C ALA A 168 -5.28 -19.16 -3.76
N ARG A 169 -3.98 -19.05 -3.46
CA ARG A 169 -2.91 -19.77 -4.16
C ARG A 169 -3.08 -21.29 -4.07
N GLY A 170 -3.51 -21.76 -2.90
CA GLY A 170 -3.81 -23.18 -2.63
C GLY A 170 -4.79 -23.80 -3.63
N ILE A 171 -5.74 -23.02 -4.18
CA ILE A 171 -6.67 -23.47 -5.23
C ILE A 171 -5.89 -24.03 -6.44
N PHE A 172 -4.89 -23.28 -6.89
CA PHE A 172 -4.09 -23.64 -8.06
C PHE A 172 -3.02 -24.68 -7.73
N GLU A 173 -2.45 -24.65 -6.52
CA GLU A 173 -1.56 -25.71 -6.01
C GLU A 173 -2.28 -27.06 -6.03
N TYR A 174 -3.54 -27.10 -5.57
CA TYR A 174 -4.37 -28.30 -5.57
C TYR A 174 -4.70 -28.81 -6.97
N LEU A 175 -5.05 -27.90 -7.90
CA LEU A 175 -5.29 -28.23 -9.31
C LEU A 175 -4.03 -28.77 -10.01
N SER A 176 -2.85 -28.36 -9.56
CA SER A 176 -1.55 -28.79 -10.08
C SER A 176 -0.94 -29.99 -9.36
N ASP A 177 -1.71 -30.66 -8.50
CA ASP A 177 -1.28 -31.83 -7.71
C ASP A 177 -0.09 -31.55 -6.76
N GLN A 178 0.12 -30.29 -6.35
CA GLN A 178 1.18 -29.93 -5.39
C GLN A 178 0.76 -30.08 -3.92
N ILE A 179 -0.54 -29.99 -3.65
CA ILE A 179 -1.15 -30.19 -2.33
C ILE A 179 -2.40 -31.06 -2.44
N ASP A 180 -2.80 -31.68 -1.35
CA ASP A 180 -4.05 -32.43 -1.25
C ASP A 180 -5.21 -31.54 -0.74
N ALA A 181 -6.42 -32.13 -0.71
CA ALA A 181 -7.62 -31.43 -0.28
C ALA A 181 -7.58 -31.04 1.21
N SER A 182 -6.90 -31.83 2.05
CA SER A 182 -6.80 -31.56 3.49
C SER A 182 -5.94 -30.32 3.76
N VAL A 183 -4.83 -30.18 3.03
CA VAL A 183 -3.97 -28.99 3.10
C VAL A 183 -4.72 -27.76 2.59
N LEU A 184 -5.46 -27.88 1.47
CA LEU A 184 -6.28 -26.77 0.96
C LEU A 184 -7.33 -26.31 1.99
N THR A 185 -8.04 -27.27 2.61
CA THR A 185 -8.99 -26.96 3.70
C THR A 185 -8.30 -26.30 4.88
N GLY A 186 -7.11 -26.79 5.29
CA GLY A 186 -6.31 -26.18 6.35
C GLY A 186 -5.96 -24.72 6.07
N LEU A 187 -5.52 -24.41 4.85
CA LEU A 187 -5.21 -23.03 4.44
C LEU A 187 -6.44 -22.11 4.52
N TRP A 188 -7.61 -22.56 4.06
CA TRP A 188 -8.84 -21.78 4.15
C TRP A 188 -9.36 -21.66 5.60
N ASN A 189 -9.11 -22.65 6.46
CA ASN A 189 -9.44 -22.56 7.88
C ASN A 189 -8.58 -21.52 8.61
N GLU A 190 -7.31 -21.33 8.22
CA GLU A 190 -6.45 -20.25 8.75
C GLU A 190 -7.03 -18.85 8.50
N VAL A 191 -7.86 -18.68 7.45
CA VAL A 191 -8.60 -17.44 7.16
C VAL A 191 -9.70 -17.17 8.19
N ARG A 192 -10.06 -18.13 9.04
CA ARG A 192 -11.14 -18.06 10.04
C ARG A 192 -12.50 -17.78 9.40
N LEU A 193 -12.96 -18.75 8.62
CA LEU A 193 -14.31 -18.73 8.04
C LEU A 193 -15.34 -19.24 9.06
N ASP A 194 -16.56 -18.71 9.02
CA ASP A 194 -17.71 -19.26 9.75
C ASP A 194 -18.02 -20.66 9.20
N PRO A 195 -17.79 -21.74 9.98
CA PRO A 195 -17.98 -23.10 9.51
C PRO A 195 -19.45 -23.45 9.25
N THR A 196 -20.40 -22.65 9.74
CA THR A 196 -21.84 -22.85 9.49
C THR A 196 -22.29 -22.26 8.16
N ARG A 197 -21.53 -21.29 7.62
CA ARG A 197 -21.83 -20.59 6.37
C ARG A 197 -20.93 -21.04 5.22
N ALA A 198 -19.66 -21.35 5.49
CA ALA A 198 -18.70 -21.80 4.49
C ALA A 198 -18.95 -23.26 4.05
N ASP A 199 -18.77 -23.53 2.76
CA ASP A 199 -18.90 -24.87 2.16
C ASP A 199 -17.65 -25.23 1.34
N LEU A 200 -16.51 -25.38 2.01
CA LEU A 200 -15.24 -25.73 1.35
C LEU A 200 -15.33 -27.07 0.58
N GLU A 201 -16.20 -27.99 0.99
CA GLU A 201 -16.44 -29.24 0.28
C GLU A 201 -17.02 -29.02 -1.12
N ALA A 202 -18.00 -28.12 -1.27
CA ALA A 202 -18.55 -27.77 -2.57
C ALA A 202 -17.50 -27.13 -3.50
N GLY A 203 -16.64 -26.27 -2.97
CA GLY A 203 -15.50 -25.70 -3.70
C GLY A 203 -14.53 -26.78 -4.17
N ILE A 204 -14.11 -27.69 -3.29
CA ILE A 204 -13.19 -28.79 -3.60
C ILE A 204 -13.82 -29.76 -4.63
N LYS A 205 -15.12 -30.05 -4.51
CA LYS A 205 -15.86 -30.86 -5.49
C LYS A 205 -15.85 -30.23 -6.88
N PHE A 206 -15.94 -28.90 -6.96
CA PHE A 206 -15.79 -28.17 -8.22
C PHE A 206 -14.38 -28.32 -8.81
N LEU A 207 -13.33 -28.15 -8.00
CA LEU A 207 -11.95 -28.33 -8.45
C LEU A 207 -11.66 -29.77 -8.92
N ASN A 208 -12.21 -30.78 -8.24
CA ASN A 208 -12.14 -32.18 -8.67
C ASN A 208 -12.77 -32.41 -10.05
N GLY A 209 -13.83 -31.67 -10.38
CA GLY A 209 -14.42 -31.65 -11.72
C GLY A 209 -13.43 -31.16 -12.78
N ILE A 210 -12.62 -30.15 -12.45
CA ILE A 210 -11.60 -29.59 -13.35
C ILE A 210 -10.40 -30.55 -13.47
N LYS A 211 -9.87 -31.08 -12.35
CA LYS A 211 -8.75 -32.04 -12.35
C LYS A 211 -9.01 -33.25 -13.24
N ARG A 212 -10.21 -33.85 -13.14
CA ARG A 212 -10.59 -34.99 -13.99
C ARG A 212 -10.51 -34.66 -15.49
N ARG A 213 -10.79 -33.41 -15.87
CA ARG A 213 -10.72 -32.97 -17.27
C ARG A 213 -9.30 -32.55 -17.68
N LEU A 214 -8.46 -32.11 -16.74
CA LEU A 214 -7.03 -31.83 -16.98
C LEU A 214 -6.22 -33.12 -17.20
N GLY A 215 -6.51 -34.18 -16.44
CA GLY A 215 -5.80 -35.48 -16.50
C GLY A 215 -6.32 -36.44 -17.58
N ALA A 216 -7.38 -36.11 -18.31
CA ALA A 216 -7.93 -36.96 -19.36
C ALA A 216 -7.00 -36.98 -20.58
N SER A 217 -6.11 -38.00 -20.65
CA SER A 217 -5.11 -38.16 -21.71
C SER A 217 -5.71 -38.55 -23.07
N GLU A 218 -6.89 -39.16 -23.12
CA GLU A 218 -7.35 -39.88 -24.33
C GLU A 218 -8.65 -39.44 -24.99
N ASP A 219 -9.36 -38.41 -24.51
CA ASP A 219 -10.72 -38.17 -25.02
C ASP A 219 -10.98 -36.81 -25.68
N ARG A 220 -11.95 -36.81 -26.60
CA ARG A 220 -12.43 -35.71 -27.47
C ARG A 220 -12.91 -34.44 -26.72
N ASN A 221 -12.68 -34.35 -25.42
CA ASN A 221 -13.08 -33.30 -24.48
C ASN A 221 -11.87 -32.60 -23.83
N LYS A 222 -10.79 -32.36 -24.59
CA LYS A 222 -9.70 -31.48 -24.13
C LYS A 222 -10.30 -30.14 -23.69
N LEU A 223 -10.00 -29.67 -22.47
CA LEU A 223 -10.32 -28.29 -22.12
C LEU A 223 -9.66 -27.39 -23.16
N SER A 224 -10.50 -26.62 -23.84
CA SER A 224 -10.02 -25.55 -24.69
C SER A 224 -9.57 -24.37 -23.81
N TYR A 225 -8.69 -23.53 -24.36
CA TYR A 225 -8.14 -22.40 -23.60
C TYR A 225 -9.22 -21.42 -23.13
N ASP A 226 -10.32 -21.30 -23.88
CA ASP A 226 -11.49 -20.47 -23.58
C ASP A 226 -12.41 -21.04 -22.49
N ARG A 227 -12.22 -22.32 -22.12
CA ARG A 227 -12.94 -23.01 -21.04
C ARG A 227 -12.09 -23.24 -19.80
N PHE A 228 -10.81 -22.88 -19.86
CA PHE A 228 -9.88 -22.92 -18.73
C PHE A 228 -9.38 -21.51 -18.45
N VAL A 229 -10.22 -20.74 -17.79
CA VAL A 229 -9.97 -19.35 -17.41
C VAL A 229 -9.66 -19.33 -15.91
N LEU A 230 -8.43 -19.02 -15.54
CA LEU A 230 -7.94 -19.05 -14.16
C LEU A 230 -8.80 -18.13 -13.27
N GLN A 231 -9.17 -16.97 -13.80
CA GLN A 231 -10.00 -15.99 -13.11
C GLN A 231 -11.40 -16.53 -12.78
N GLU A 232 -12.01 -17.27 -13.72
CA GLU A 232 -13.32 -17.90 -13.52
C GLU A 232 -13.24 -19.04 -12.50
N ILE A 233 -12.18 -19.85 -12.56
CA ILE A 233 -11.94 -20.94 -11.61
C ILE A 233 -11.83 -20.39 -10.18
N TYR A 234 -11.06 -19.32 -10.01
CA TYR A 234 -10.87 -18.66 -8.72
C TYR A 234 -12.20 -18.13 -8.16
N GLN A 235 -12.94 -17.35 -8.93
CA GLN A 235 -14.20 -16.76 -8.49
C GLN A 235 -15.29 -17.81 -8.23
N GLU A 236 -15.39 -18.82 -9.08
CA GLU A 236 -16.38 -19.90 -8.92
C GLU A 236 -16.06 -20.77 -7.70
N PHE A 237 -14.77 -20.95 -7.34
CA PHE A 237 -14.39 -21.58 -6.08
C PHE A 237 -14.88 -20.74 -4.89
N LEU A 238 -14.60 -19.45 -4.83
CA LEU A 238 -15.06 -18.58 -3.73
C LEU A 238 -16.58 -18.64 -3.57
N LYS A 239 -17.30 -18.53 -4.69
CA LYS A 239 -18.76 -18.58 -4.75
C LYS A 239 -19.31 -19.92 -4.25
N ARG A 240 -18.78 -21.04 -4.74
CA ARG A 240 -19.25 -22.38 -4.33
C ARG A 240 -18.90 -22.70 -2.89
N SER A 241 -17.78 -22.18 -2.42
CA SER A 241 -17.37 -22.28 -1.02
C SER A 241 -18.13 -21.34 -0.09
N GLN A 242 -19.07 -20.54 -0.60
CA GLN A 242 -19.80 -19.52 0.16
C GLN A 242 -18.87 -18.56 0.92
N ILE A 243 -17.72 -18.25 0.32
CA ILE A 243 -16.78 -17.28 0.88
C ILE A 243 -17.31 -15.89 0.50
N THR A 244 -17.96 -15.27 1.47
CA THR A 244 -18.52 -13.91 1.40
C THR A 244 -17.98 -13.07 2.55
N GLU A 245 -18.19 -11.75 2.53
CA GLU A 245 -17.78 -10.89 3.66
C GLU A 245 -18.40 -11.37 4.98
N GLU A 246 -19.66 -11.79 4.94
CA GLU A 246 -20.41 -12.30 6.09
C GLU A 246 -19.94 -13.67 6.61
N THR A 247 -19.05 -14.34 5.87
CA THR A 247 -18.46 -15.63 6.25
C THR A 247 -17.12 -15.44 6.95
N ILE A 248 -16.55 -14.24 6.97
CA ILE A 248 -15.26 -13.95 7.60
C ILE A 248 -15.51 -13.69 9.10
N LEU A 249 -14.96 -14.53 9.98
CA LEU A 249 -15.02 -14.29 11.43
C LEU A 249 -13.96 -13.27 11.83
N GLU A 250 -14.21 -12.46 12.85
CA GLU A 250 -13.19 -11.60 13.44
C GLU A 250 -12.03 -12.40 14.04
N ASP A 251 -10.86 -11.76 14.13
CA ASP A 251 -9.79 -12.30 14.97
C ASP A 251 -10.17 -12.11 16.45
N ASP A 252 -9.64 -12.94 17.36
CA ASP A 252 -9.99 -12.85 18.79
C ASP A 252 -9.33 -11.58 19.34
N ILE A 253 -9.98 -10.44 19.17
CA ILE A 253 -9.57 -9.20 19.78
C ILE A 253 -9.97 -9.35 21.24
N THR A 254 -9.00 -9.47 22.15
CA THR A 254 -9.28 -9.13 23.56
C THR A 254 -9.84 -7.72 23.55
N PRO A 255 -11.10 -7.50 23.94
CA PRO A 255 -11.62 -6.14 24.02
C PRO A 255 -10.67 -5.38 24.93
N ALA A 256 -10.08 -4.31 24.42
CA ALA A 256 -9.46 -3.34 25.29
C ALA A 256 -10.49 -3.02 26.37
N GLN A 257 -10.11 -3.04 27.65
CA GLN A 257 -11.00 -2.66 28.73
C GLN A 257 -11.50 -1.24 28.48
N GLU A 258 -12.62 -1.12 27.80
CA GLU A 258 -13.40 0.10 27.76
C GLU A 258 -13.88 0.30 29.19
N SER A 259 -13.41 1.38 29.81
CA SER A 259 -13.97 1.83 31.08
C SER A 259 -15.47 2.04 30.86
N PRO A 260 -16.36 1.55 31.74
CA PRO A 260 -17.79 1.59 31.48
C PRO A 260 -18.24 3.05 31.40
N SER A 261 -18.62 3.49 30.22
CA SER A 261 -19.47 4.66 30.06
C SER A 261 -20.85 4.26 30.57
N GLU A 262 -21.19 4.71 31.77
CA GLU A 262 -22.56 4.70 32.29
C GLU A 262 -23.44 5.60 31.40
N ASN A 263 -23.92 5.03 30.29
CA ASN A 263 -25.17 5.41 29.65
C ASN A 263 -25.50 4.32 28.64
N GLY A 264 -26.57 3.58 28.94
CA GLY A 264 -26.98 2.40 28.20
C GLY A 264 -27.35 2.69 26.75
N ASN A 265 -27.19 1.62 25.95
CA ASN A 265 -27.72 1.42 24.60
C ASN A 265 -26.82 1.77 23.40
N SER A 266 -25.53 1.36 23.41
CA SER A 266 -24.65 1.42 22.22
C SER A 266 -23.96 0.09 21.84
N GLY A 267 -24.42 -1.05 22.39
CA GLY A 267 -23.71 -2.33 22.26
C GLY A 267 -23.78 -3.02 20.89
N THR A 268 -24.63 -2.59 19.96
CA THR A 268 -24.84 -3.31 18.69
C THR A 268 -24.13 -2.69 17.49
N GLU A 269 -23.99 -1.36 17.45
CA GLU A 269 -23.43 -0.67 16.26
C GLU A 269 -21.89 -0.74 16.21
N ALA A 270 -21.21 -0.64 17.37
CA ALA A 270 -19.75 -0.73 17.43
C ALA A 270 -19.21 -2.14 17.18
N GLU A 271 -19.97 -3.18 17.56
CA GLU A 271 -19.64 -4.59 17.29
C GLU A 271 -19.85 -4.92 15.80
N GLU A 272 -20.92 -4.43 15.17
CA GLU A 272 -21.17 -4.57 13.73
C GLU A 272 -20.16 -3.80 12.86
N GLU A 273 -19.71 -2.62 13.29
CA GLU A 273 -18.71 -1.83 12.55
C GLU A 273 -17.32 -2.50 12.58
N HIS A 274 -16.96 -3.17 13.68
CA HIS A 274 -15.71 -3.94 13.77
C HIS A 274 -15.75 -5.19 12.89
N ALA A 275 -16.85 -5.97 12.92
CA ALA A 275 -17.02 -7.21 12.16
C ALA A 275 -16.85 -7.05 10.63
N ASN A 276 -17.08 -5.84 10.13
CA ASN A 276 -16.88 -5.54 8.72
C ASN A 276 -15.39 -5.29 8.37
N ALA A 277 -14.58 -4.76 9.28
CA ALA A 277 -13.23 -4.28 8.95
C ALA A 277 -12.29 -5.40 8.49
N ARG A 278 -12.31 -6.55 9.17
CA ARG A 278 -11.49 -7.71 8.76
C ARG A 278 -11.96 -8.29 7.43
N ALA A 279 -13.28 -8.40 7.25
CA ALA A 279 -13.86 -8.85 6.00
C ALA A 279 -13.45 -7.95 4.82
N GLU A 280 -13.46 -6.62 5.00
CA GLU A 280 -13.01 -5.67 3.98
C GLU A 280 -11.53 -5.91 3.60
N ILE A 281 -10.65 -6.17 4.58
CA ILE A 281 -9.21 -6.44 4.34
C ILE A 281 -9.01 -7.76 3.60
N VAL A 282 -9.67 -8.83 4.05
CA VAL A 282 -9.59 -10.14 3.40
C VAL A 282 -10.04 -10.04 1.95
N PHE A 283 -11.18 -9.39 1.70
CA PHE A 283 -11.69 -9.22 0.35
C PHE A 283 -10.84 -8.27 -0.50
N TYR A 284 -10.27 -7.23 0.09
CA TYR A 284 -9.27 -6.40 -0.57
C TYR A 284 -8.08 -7.25 -1.05
N ASN A 285 -7.47 -8.06 -0.17
CA ASN A 285 -6.33 -8.91 -0.54
C ASN A 285 -6.69 -9.99 -1.57
N LEU A 286 -7.89 -10.57 -1.49
CA LEU A 286 -8.43 -11.48 -2.50
C LEU A 286 -8.62 -10.77 -3.86
N GLY A 287 -9.09 -9.53 -3.88
CA GLY A 287 -9.18 -8.71 -5.08
C GLY A 287 -7.81 -8.34 -5.67
N GLN A 288 -6.81 -8.06 -4.82
CA GLN A 288 -5.43 -7.87 -5.30
C GLN A 288 -4.88 -9.14 -5.96
N PHE A 289 -5.14 -10.32 -5.39
CA PHE A 289 -4.76 -11.59 -6.02
C PHE A 289 -5.55 -11.86 -7.32
N SER A 290 -6.82 -11.44 -7.38
CA SER A 290 -7.59 -11.44 -8.63
C SER A 290 -6.92 -10.61 -9.73
N HIS A 291 -6.33 -9.46 -9.41
CA HIS A 291 -5.60 -8.66 -10.37
C HIS A 291 -4.32 -9.39 -10.86
N VAL A 292 -3.62 -10.09 -9.95
CA VAL A 292 -2.46 -10.93 -10.31
C VAL A 292 -2.82 -12.03 -11.31
N ILE A 293 -3.96 -12.71 -11.09
CA ILE A 293 -4.46 -13.73 -12.03
C ILE A 293 -4.76 -13.08 -13.39
N GLY A 294 -5.45 -11.94 -13.39
CA GLY A 294 -5.83 -11.19 -14.58
C GLY A 294 -4.66 -10.78 -15.45
N ASP A 295 -3.63 -10.18 -14.87
CA ASP A 295 -2.41 -9.75 -15.58
C ASP A 295 -1.69 -10.93 -16.24
N TYR A 296 -1.53 -12.02 -15.49
CA TYR A 296 -0.93 -13.24 -16.03
C TYR A 296 -1.78 -13.82 -17.17
N GLU A 297 -3.09 -13.91 -16.96
CA GLU A 297 -4.02 -14.53 -17.90
C GLU A 297 -4.21 -13.69 -19.17
N GLN A 298 -4.12 -12.36 -19.10
CA GLN A 298 -4.18 -11.49 -20.28
C GLN A 298 -3.08 -11.81 -21.28
N ILE A 299 -1.87 -12.13 -20.80
CA ILE A 299 -0.73 -12.54 -21.63
C ILE A 299 -0.90 -14.00 -22.08
N ASN A 300 -1.33 -14.87 -21.18
CA ASN A 300 -1.32 -16.33 -21.38
C ASN A 300 -2.69 -16.91 -21.79
N PHE A 301 -3.65 -16.08 -22.19
CA PHE A 301 -5.05 -16.50 -22.37
C PHE A 301 -5.21 -17.71 -23.30
N LYS A 302 -4.46 -17.72 -24.42
CA LYS A 302 -4.50 -18.77 -25.44
C LYS A 302 -3.59 -19.99 -25.13
N SER A 303 -2.88 -19.98 -24.01
CA SER A 303 -2.01 -21.09 -23.60
C SER A 303 -2.83 -22.35 -23.32
N LYS A 304 -2.27 -23.52 -23.68
CA LYS A 304 -2.91 -24.81 -23.41
C LYS A 304 -3.12 -25.00 -21.90
N PRO A 305 -4.28 -25.48 -21.43
CA PRO A 305 -4.61 -25.49 -20.00
C PRO A 305 -3.54 -26.09 -19.06
N PRO A 306 -2.96 -27.28 -19.33
CA PRO A 306 -1.95 -27.84 -18.43
C PRO A 306 -0.68 -26.97 -18.35
N LEU A 307 -0.24 -26.41 -19.49
CA LEU A 307 0.92 -25.52 -19.55
C LEU A 307 0.62 -24.16 -18.92
N LYS A 308 -0.59 -23.62 -19.14
CA LYS A 308 -1.05 -22.37 -18.52
C LYS A 308 -0.99 -22.49 -17.00
N LEU A 309 -1.54 -23.58 -16.44
CA LEU A 309 -1.50 -23.83 -15.01
C LEU A 309 -0.07 -24.01 -14.50
N SER A 310 0.77 -24.82 -15.16
CA SER A 310 2.15 -25.03 -14.70
C SER A 310 2.97 -23.74 -14.73
N PHE A 311 2.84 -22.93 -15.79
CA PHE A 311 3.56 -21.66 -15.89
C PHE A 311 2.99 -20.61 -14.95
N PHE A 312 1.69 -20.64 -14.65
CA PHE A 312 1.12 -19.78 -13.61
C PHE A 312 1.70 -20.13 -12.25
N MET A 313 1.84 -21.42 -11.92
CA MET A 313 2.49 -21.84 -10.67
C MET A 313 3.97 -21.42 -10.62
N SER A 314 4.71 -21.52 -11.73
CA SER A 314 6.08 -21.00 -11.80
C SER A 314 6.13 -19.48 -11.64
N PHE A 315 5.19 -18.75 -12.25
CA PHE A 315 5.06 -17.30 -12.12
C PHE A 315 4.81 -16.92 -10.66
N LEU A 316 3.81 -17.51 -10.01
CA LEU A 316 3.50 -17.25 -8.60
C LEU A 316 4.68 -17.53 -7.66
N ARG A 317 5.49 -18.56 -7.96
CA ARG A 317 6.62 -18.95 -7.12
C ARG A 317 7.87 -18.09 -7.32
N TYR A 318 8.17 -17.68 -8.55
CA TYR A 318 9.49 -17.14 -8.90
C TYR A 318 9.48 -15.70 -9.40
N ALA A 319 8.32 -15.17 -9.79
CA ALA A 319 8.25 -13.87 -10.46
C ALA A 319 7.22 -12.94 -9.84
N ALA A 320 6.05 -13.45 -9.44
CA ALA A 320 4.92 -12.60 -9.06
C ALA A 320 5.23 -11.65 -7.90
N GLU A 321 6.10 -12.04 -6.96
CA GLU A 321 6.51 -11.17 -5.84
C GLU A 321 7.27 -9.92 -6.34
N ASP A 322 8.21 -10.11 -7.27
CA ASP A 322 9.06 -9.02 -7.81
C ASP A 322 8.47 -8.35 -9.08
N TYR A 323 7.45 -8.96 -9.70
CA TYR A 323 6.91 -8.54 -11.00
C TYR A 323 6.19 -7.19 -10.91
N TYR A 324 5.59 -6.90 -9.77
CA TYR A 324 4.79 -5.70 -9.56
C TYR A 324 5.61 -4.60 -8.91
N PRO A 325 5.94 -3.52 -9.64
CA PRO A 325 6.60 -2.38 -9.05
C PRO A 325 5.75 -1.79 -7.91
N GLU A 326 6.42 -1.21 -6.93
CA GLU A 326 5.78 -0.44 -5.86
C GLU A 326 4.65 0.48 -6.37
N GLY A 327 3.42 0.27 -5.86
CA GLY A 327 2.23 1.09 -6.18
C GLY A 327 1.41 0.63 -7.39
N TRP A 328 1.78 -0.44 -8.10
CA TRP A 328 1.06 -0.89 -9.30
C TRP A 328 -0.36 -1.42 -9.05
N LEU A 329 -0.58 -2.18 -7.98
CA LEU A 329 -1.89 -2.78 -7.70
C LEU A 329 -2.84 -1.85 -6.90
N ASN A 330 -2.40 -0.65 -6.51
CA ASN A 330 -3.21 0.28 -5.69
C ASN A 330 -4.27 0.99 -6.56
N SER A 331 -5.28 0.26 -7.02
CA SER A 331 -6.36 0.76 -7.88
C SER A 331 -7.71 0.93 -7.16
N SER A 332 -7.77 0.69 -5.85
CA SER A 332 -9.03 0.79 -5.10
C SER A 332 -9.49 2.23 -4.88
N TYR A 333 -10.78 2.48 -5.08
CA TYR A 333 -11.40 3.79 -4.82
C TYR A 333 -11.55 4.10 -3.32
N ARG A 334 -11.43 3.08 -2.46
CA ARG A 334 -11.48 3.17 -0.99
C ARG A 334 -10.46 2.19 -0.42
N THR A 335 -9.61 2.64 0.48
CA THR A 335 -8.79 1.74 1.31
C THR A 335 -9.62 1.25 2.50
N PRO A 336 -9.51 -0.03 2.90
CA PRO A 336 -10.12 -0.53 4.12
C PRO A 336 -9.72 0.30 5.34
N ASN A 337 -10.53 0.29 6.40
CA ASN A 337 -10.21 0.97 7.65
C ASN A 337 -9.07 0.26 8.41
N ALA A 338 -7.84 0.47 7.95
CA ALA A 338 -6.67 -0.27 8.38
C ALA A 338 -5.42 0.59 8.34
N VAL A 339 -4.48 0.32 9.24
CA VAL A 339 -3.16 0.97 9.29
C VAL A 339 -2.39 0.67 8.02
N GLN A 340 -1.84 1.70 7.39
CA GLN A 340 -1.14 1.60 6.12
C GLN A 340 0.35 1.35 6.33
N LEU A 341 0.83 0.14 6.03
CA LEU A 341 2.24 -0.22 6.11
C LEU A 341 2.88 -0.20 4.71
N MET A 342 3.84 0.69 4.50
CA MET A 342 4.44 0.89 3.17
C MET A 342 5.88 1.42 3.23
N THR A 343 6.59 1.39 2.10
CA THR A 343 7.90 2.04 1.98
C THR A 343 7.76 3.56 1.81
N ILE A 344 8.80 4.32 2.18
CA ILE A 344 8.79 5.78 1.97
C ILE A 344 8.59 6.15 0.49
N HIS A 345 9.11 5.34 -0.44
CA HIS A 345 8.93 5.57 -1.88
C HIS A 345 7.45 5.41 -2.28
N GLN A 346 6.77 4.37 -1.79
CA GLN A 346 5.34 4.14 -2.04
C GLN A 346 4.44 5.26 -1.53
N ALA A 347 4.84 5.93 -0.44
CA ALA A 347 4.06 7.01 0.14
C ALA A 347 4.09 8.31 -0.66
N LYS A 348 4.96 8.44 -1.69
CA LYS A 348 5.03 9.65 -2.49
C LYS A 348 3.69 9.91 -3.18
N GLY A 349 3.13 11.10 -2.94
CA GLY A 349 1.81 11.51 -3.43
C GLY A 349 0.66 11.21 -2.47
N LEU A 350 0.89 10.38 -1.45
CA LEU A 350 -0.05 10.15 -0.35
C LEU A 350 0.20 11.14 0.80
N GLU A 351 -0.75 11.17 1.73
CA GLU A 351 -0.74 12.00 2.93
C GLU A 351 -1.58 11.32 4.02
N PHE A 352 -1.22 11.48 5.29
CA PHE A 352 -1.88 10.83 6.41
C PHE A 352 -1.94 11.76 7.63
N PRO A 353 -3.05 11.77 8.39
CA PRO A 353 -3.10 12.50 9.66
C PRO A 353 -1.98 12.11 10.62
N VAL A 354 -1.65 10.82 10.67
CA VAL A 354 -0.62 10.26 11.55
C VAL A 354 0.40 9.45 10.77
N VAL A 355 1.69 9.77 10.94
CA VAL A 355 2.80 9.02 10.33
C VAL A 355 3.80 8.55 11.38
N PHE A 356 4.13 7.26 11.34
CA PHE A 356 5.25 6.65 12.05
C PHE A 356 6.42 6.43 11.10
N LEU A 357 7.62 6.78 11.54
CA LEU A 357 8.88 6.55 10.84
C LEU A 357 9.87 5.85 11.78
N PRO A 358 9.75 4.51 11.93
CA PRO A 358 10.65 3.75 12.77
C PRO A 358 12.00 3.50 12.12
N GLY A 359 12.99 3.20 12.95
CA GLY A 359 14.33 2.81 12.52
C GLY A 359 15.19 3.97 12.00
N LEU A 360 15.12 5.17 12.59
CA LEU A 360 16.02 6.28 12.26
C LEU A 360 17.47 6.02 12.78
N ASN A 361 18.09 4.97 12.24
CA ASN A 361 19.40 4.46 12.60
C ASN A 361 20.41 4.77 11.48
N ARG A 362 21.67 4.97 11.87
CA ARG A 362 22.79 5.07 10.93
C ARG A 362 22.84 3.83 10.04
N ASN A 363 23.15 4.02 8.76
CA ASN A 363 23.17 2.98 7.71
C ASN A 363 21.80 2.42 7.30
N TYR A 364 20.71 2.73 8.02
CA TYR A 364 19.34 2.40 7.60
C TYR A 364 18.74 3.58 6.82
N LEU A 365 18.66 4.76 7.45
CA LEU A 365 18.24 6.01 6.82
C LEU A 365 19.14 7.14 7.37
N PRO A 366 20.16 7.62 6.62
CA PRO A 366 20.46 7.27 5.23
C PRO A 366 20.98 5.83 5.07
N SER A 367 20.58 5.17 3.98
CA SER A 367 21.06 3.83 3.67
C SER A 367 22.54 3.85 3.33
N LYS A 368 23.29 2.87 3.87
CA LYS A 368 24.69 2.66 3.48
C LYS A 368 24.78 2.33 2.00
N LYS A 369 25.79 2.87 1.30
CA LYS A 369 26.15 2.44 -0.05
C LYS A 369 26.35 0.92 -0.09
N HIS A 370 25.79 0.27 -1.11
CA HIS A 370 25.96 -1.18 -1.29
C HIS A 370 27.45 -1.53 -1.40
N SER A 371 27.95 -2.36 -0.48
CA SER A 371 29.27 -2.97 -0.58
C SER A 371 29.15 -4.33 -1.26
N GLY A 372 29.74 -4.51 -2.43
CA GLY A 372 29.69 -5.76 -3.19
C GLY A 372 29.76 -5.54 -4.70
N LYS A 373 29.55 -6.61 -5.47
CA LYS A 373 29.42 -6.52 -6.94
C LYS A 373 28.20 -5.66 -7.28
N SER A 374 28.45 -4.57 -7.98
CA SER A 374 27.44 -3.68 -8.55
C SER A 374 27.46 -3.80 -10.07
N VAL A 375 26.47 -3.21 -10.74
CA VAL A 375 26.44 -3.13 -12.21
C VAL A 375 27.73 -2.52 -12.78
N TRP A 376 28.36 -1.60 -12.05
CA TRP A 376 29.62 -0.94 -12.40
C TRP A 376 30.87 -1.84 -12.34
N HIS A 377 30.73 -3.09 -11.89
CA HIS A 377 31.79 -4.10 -12.03
C HIS A 377 31.73 -4.84 -13.37
N VAL A 378 30.62 -4.69 -14.10
CA VAL A 378 30.35 -5.34 -15.39
C VAL A 378 30.29 -4.29 -16.50
N LEU A 379 29.69 -3.14 -16.23
CA LEU A 379 29.61 -2.00 -17.14
C LEU A 379 30.71 -0.98 -16.83
N ASP A 380 31.41 -0.53 -17.88
CA ASP A 380 32.30 0.61 -17.77
C ASP A 380 31.49 1.88 -17.48
N ARG A 381 31.85 2.58 -16.40
CA ARG A 381 31.24 3.83 -15.96
C ARG A 381 31.29 4.91 -17.03
N SER A 382 32.32 4.90 -17.89
CA SER A 382 32.48 5.88 -18.97
C SER A 382 31.37 5.82 -20.02
N LEU A 383 30.68 4.68 -20.13
CA LEU A 383 29.60 4.48 -21.10
C LEU A 383 28.27 5.14 -20.69
N VAL A 384 28.14 5.57 -19.43
CA VAL A 384 26.92 6.18 -18.89
C VAL A 384 27.25 7.57 -18.37
N ALA A 385 26.80 8.60 -19.09
CA ALA A 385 26.89 9.98 -18.61
C ALA A 385 26.16 10.14 -17.27
N ASP A 386 26.75 10.92 -16.37
CA ASP A 386 26.21 11.22 -15.03
C ASP A 386 25.86 9.98 -14.19
N GLN A 387 26.62 8.89 -14.34
CA GLN A 387 26.32 7.61 -13.67
C GLN A 387 26.19 7.69 -12.14
N GLU A 388 26.83 8.69 -11.53
CA GLU A 388 26.80 8.93 -10.08
C GLU A 388 25.38 9.14 -9.54
N ARG A 389 24.46 9.62 -10.37
CA ARG A 389 23.04 9.81 -10.01
C ARG A 389 22.29 8.50 -9.74
N TYR A 390 22.80 7.38 -10.24
CA TYR A 390 22.23 6.05 -9.99
C TYR A 390 22.82 5.42 -8.71
N GLU A 391 23.82 6.06 -8.08
CA GLU A 391 24.36 5.64 -6.80
C GLU A 391 23.60 6.28 -5.63
N ILE A 392 23.48 5.54 -4.53
CA ILE A 392 22.93 6.08 -3.28
C ILE A 392 23.85 7.21 -2.78
N ASN A 393 23.32 8.42 -2.68
CA ASN A 393 23.99 9.56 -2.09
C ASN A 393 23.16 10.14 -0.94
N VAL A 394 23.82 10.89 -0.06
CA VAL A 394 23.17 11.42 1.15
C VAL A 394 22.09 12.45 0.80
N ALA A 395 22.27 13.22 -0.28
CA ALA A 395 21.30 14.24 -0.67
C ALA A 395 19.96 13.62 -1.11
N ASP A 396 19.98 12.50 -1.81
CA ASP A 396 18.78 11.75 -2.22
C ASP A 396 18.13 11.01 -1.05
N GLU A 397 18.93 10.41 -0.15
CA GLU A 397 18.39 9.86 1.10
C GLU A 397 17.76 10.94 1.99
N ARG A 398 18.27 12.17 1.92
CA ARG A 398 17.70 13.33 2.61
C ARG A 398 16.39 13.78 1.97
N ARG A 399 16.28 13.80 0.63
CA ARG A 399 15.00 13.99 -0.07
C ARG A 399 13.99 12.90 0.29
N LEU A 400 14.46 11.66 0.44
CA LEU A 400 13.62 10.54 0.87
C LEU A 400 13.12 10.77 2.31
N PHE A 401 13.99 11.18 3.23
CA PHE A 401 13.60 11.53 4.59
C PHE A 401 12.62 12.71 4.62
N TYR A 402 12.88 13.77 3.86
CA TYR A 402 11.96 14.90 3.67
C TYR A 402 10.59 14.46 3.16
N VAL A 403 10.53 13.58 2.17
CA VAL A 403 9.26 13.00 1.69
C VAL A 403 8.52 12.29 2.82
N ALA A 404 9.21 11.47 3.63
CA ALA A 404 8.60 10.77 4.77
C ALA A 404 7.99 11.75 5.78
N LEU A 405 8.73 12.79 6.18
CA LEU A 405 8.27 13.80 7.15
C LEU A 405 7.02 14.54 6.63
N THR A 406 7.03 14.93 5.36
CA THR A 406 5.94 15.70 4.73
C THR A 406 4.72 14.85 4.33
N ARG A 407 4.72 13.54 4.63
CA ARG A 407 3.50 12.72 4.53
C ARG A 407 2.53 12.99 5.67
N ALA A 408 3.04 13.44 6.82
CA ALA A 408 2.22 13.76 8.00
C ALA A 408 1.45 15.06 7.82
N GLN A 409 0.19 15.07 8.24
CA GLN A 409 -0.63 16.30 8.34
C GLN A 409 -0.54 16.92 9.73
N LYS A 410 -0.70 16.12 10.80
CA LYS A 410 -0.66 16.61 12.19
C LYS A 410 0.35 15.87 13.06
N PHE A 411 0.28 14.55 13.12
CA PHE A 411 1.09 13.75 14.02
C PHE A 411 2.25 13.07 13.30
N LEU A 412 3.46 13.22 13.84
CA LEU A 412 4.69 12.65 13.28
C LEU A 412 5.51 11.98 14.40
N PHE A 413 5.64 10.67 14.31
CA PHE A 413 6.37 9.85 15.29
C PHE A 413 7.60 9.26 14.65
N ILE A 414 8.76 9.80 15.00
CA ILE A 414 10.06 9.28 14.59
C ILE A 414 10.59 8.44 15.74
N SER A 415 11.05 7.23 15.45
CA SER A 415 11.64 6.37 16.46
C SER A 415 12.90 5.70 15.96
N ARG A 416 13.73 5.28 16.90
CA ARG A 416 14.82 4.35 16.65
C ARG A 416 14.96 3.37 17.79
N ALA A 417 15.45 2.19 17.47
CA ALA A 417 16.00 1.25 18.44
C ALA A 417 17.26 0.60 17.85
N PRO A 418 18.23 0.18 18.67
CA PRO A 418 19.35 -0.62 18.19
C PRO A 418 18.85 -1.93 17.56
N LEU A 419 19.16 -2.18 16.28
CA LEU A 419 18.78 -3.42 15.58
C LEU A 419 19.88 -4.48 15.69
N GLY A 420 19.54 -5.75 15.47
CA GLY A 420 20.44 -6.90 15.70
C GLY A 420 21.83 -6.84 15.02
N SER A 421 21.99 -6.07 13.95
CA SER A 421 23.31 -5.84 13.33
C SER A 421 24.08 -4.69 13.99
N ARG A 422 25.38 -4.90 14.23
CA ARG A 422 26.33 -3.84 14.68
C ARG A 422 26.30 -2.58 13.80
N LEU A 423 25.90 -2.71 12.54
CA LEU A 423 25.81 -1.59 11.60
C LEU A 423 24.69 -0.60 11.92
N TYR A 424 23.64 -1.02 12.63
CA TYR A 424 22.43 -0.23 12.87
C TYR A 424 22.26 0.19 14.34
N GLN A 425 23.35 0.17 15.11
CA GLN A 425 23.32 0.44 16.56
C GLN A 425 23.27 1.92 16.91
N ARG A 426 23.73 2.81 16.02
CA ARG A 426 23.85 4.26 16.28
C ARG A 426 22.67 5.03 15.67
N ALA A 427 22.36 6.20 16.22
CA ALA A 427 21.39 7.12 15.65
C ALA A 427 21.81 7.57 14.24
N SER A 428 20.83 7.85 13.39
CA SER A 428 21.09 8.46 12.09
C SER A 428 21.77 9.81 12.22
N ASP A 429 22.57 10.16 11.21
CA ASP A 429 23.12 11.51 11.08
C ASP A 429 21.99 12.56 10.87
N PHE A 430 20.87 12.17 10.26
CA PHE A 430 19.68 13.02 10.09
C PHE A 430 18.99 13.40 11.40
N HIS A 431 19.20 12.64 12.48
CA HIS A 431 18.69 13.05 13.80
C HIS A 431 19.32 14.38 14.25
N GLY A 432 20.62 14.59 14.00
CA GLY A 432 21.29 15.84 14.37
C GLY A 432 20.78 17.06 13.60
N GLU A 433 20.24 16.85 12.40
CA GLU A 433 19.64 17.93 11.59
C GLU A 433 18.31 18.42 12.17
N ILE A 434 17.52 17.53 12.78
CA ILE A 434 16.18 17.85 13.32
C ILE A 434 16.15 18.11 14.83
N SER A 435 17.18 17.68 15.57
CA SER A 435 17.18 17.68 17.04
C SER A 435 17.05 19.07 17.68
N HIS A 436 17.30 20.13 16.91
CA HIS A 436 17.24 21.52 17.36
C HIS A 436 15.87 22.17 17.11
N SER A 437 14.89 21.42 16.61
CA SER A 437 13.52 21.90 16.40
C SER A 437 12.81 22.09 17.75
N ASP A 438 12.22 23.27 17.96
CA ASP A 438 11.42 23.57 19.16
C ASP A 438 10.08 22.80 19.17
N TYR A 439 9.71 22.19 18.04
CA TYR A 439 8.49 21.42 17.88
C TYR A 439 8.69 19.92 18.18
N LEU A 440 9.94 19.46 18.25
CA LEU A 440 10.31 18.05 18.41
C LEU A 440 10.56 17.70 19.89
N PHE A 441 9.79 16.78 20.43
CA PHE A 441 9.91 16.34 21.83
C PHE A 441 10.24 14.86 21.94
N SER A 442 10.74 14.43 23.11
CA SER A 442 10.89 13.02 23.46
C SER A 442 9.93 12.71 24.60
N ASN A 443 9.00 11.78 24.37
CA ASN A 443 8.06 11.28 25.36
C ASN A 443 7.41 9.99 24.82
N ALA A 444 8.04 8.84 25.08
CA ALA A 444 7.56 7.55 24.59
C ALA A 444 6.20 7.14 25.18
N ASP A 445 5.82 7.68 26.35
CA ASP A 445 4.60 7.29 27.06
C ASP A 445 3.47 8.33 27.00
N ARG A 446 3.58 9.33 26.11
CA ARG A 446 2.54 10.35 25.88
C ARG A 446 1.14 9.71 25.80
N ASP A 447 0.20 10.21 26.60
CA ASP A 447 -1.12 9.60 26.84
C ASP A 447 -2.26 10.21 26.00
N TYR A 448 -2.10 11.45 25.52
CA TYR A 448 -3.08 12.21 24.73
C TYR A 448 -4.46 12.37 25.40
N SER A 449 -4.53 12.26 26.73
CA SER A 449 -5.77 12.40 27.52
C SER A 449 -6.30 13.83 27.55
N ASP A 450 -5.42 14.81 27.33
CA ASP A 450 -5.68 16.24 27.19
C ASP A 450 -6.21 16.65 25.80
N ARG A 451 -6.25 15.72 24.83
CA ARG A 451 -6.78 16.00 23.49
C ARG A 451 -8.29 15.83 23.45
N ASP A 452 -8.96 16.69 22.71
CA ASP A 452 -10.37 16.49 22.37
C ASP A 452 -10.56 15.15 21.66
N ARG A 453 -11.66 14.46 21.99
CA ARG A 453 -12.04 13.19 21.39
C ARG A 453 -13.36 13.30 20.64
N ALA A 454 -13.48 12.51 19.59
CA ALA A 454 -14.68 12.35 18.79
C ALA A 454 -14.83 10.86 18.42
N HIS A 455 -16.01 10.46 17.92
CA HIS A 455 -16.22 9.07 17.48
C HIS A 455 -15.17 8.71 16.41
N PRO A 456 -14.40 7.61 16.55
CA PRO A 456 -13.52 7.14 15.50
C PRO A 456 -14.31 6.98 14.21
N THR A 457 -13.88 7.62 13.14
CA THR A 457 -14.55 7.49 11.84
C THR A 457 -13.49 7.25 10.78
N PRO A 458 -13.59 6.16 10.01
CA PRO A 458 -12.65 5.86 8.94
C PRO A 458 -12.49 7.05 8.01
N ARG A 459 -11.28 7.25 7.51
CA ARG A 459 -11.02 8.28 6.52
C ARG A 459 -11.87 8.00 5.29
N ALA A 460 -12.83 8.88 5.02
CA ALA A 460 -13.60 8.90 3.79
C ALA A 460 -12.71 9.39 2.62
N SER A 461 -11.67 8.63 2.31
CA SER A 461 -10.92 8.78 1.07
C SER A 461 -11.65 8.00 -0.01
N THR A 462 -12.86 8.43 -0.37
CA THR A 462 -13.33 8.13 -1.73
C THR A 462 -12.38 8.90 -2.64
N ASN A 463 -11.40 8.21 -3.23
CA ASN A 463 -10.74 8.73 -4.42
C ASN A 463 -11.85 9.14 -5.39
N LYS A 464 -11.68 10.27 -6.10
CA LYS A 464 -12.70 10.74 -7.06
C LYS A 464 -13.05 9.59 -7.99
N ILE A 465 -14.25 9.02 -7.82
CA ILE A 465 -14.69 7.90 -8.66
C ILE A 465 -14.89 8.49 -10.04
N PHE A 466 -14.06 8.07 -11.00
CA PHE A 466 -14.26 8.43 -12.39
C PHE A 466 -15.46 7.63 -12.90
N LEU A 467 -16.63 8.28 -12.88
CA LEU A 467 -17.86 7.68 -13.36
C LEU A 467 -17.77 7.49 -14.88
N ASN A 468 -17.82 6.23 -15.30
CA ASN A 468 -18.06 5.85 -16.68
C ASN A 468 -19.30 4.95 -16.74
N PHE A 469 -19.80 4.69 -17.95
CA PHE A 469 -21.01 3.89 -18.13
C PHE A 469 -20.92 2.50 -17.48
N SER A 470 -19.77 1.83 -17.57
CA SER A 470 -19.57 0.50 -16.97
C SER A 470 -19.64 0.54 -15.44
N VAL A 471 -18.98 1.52 -14.82
CA VAL A 471 -18.99 1.72 -13.36
C VAL A 471 -20.40 2.03 -12.87
N LEU A 472 -21.13 2.91 -13.57
CA LEU A 472 -22.51 3.25 -13.23
C LEU A 472 -23.45 2.06 -13.38
N ARG A 473 -23.32 1.30 -14.47
CA ARG A 473 -24.10 0.07 -14.68
C ARG A 473 -23.87 -0.91 -13.53
N ASP A 474 -22.62 -1.17 -13.18
CA ASP A 474 -22.30 -2.12 -12.11
C ASP A 474 -22.90 -1.65 -10.76
N PHE A 475 -22.89 -0.34 -10.47
CA PHE A 475 -23.53 0.22 -9.28
C PHE A 475 -25.05 0.07 -9.27
N PHE A 476 -25.73 0.41 -10.37
CA PHE A 476 -27.19 0.35 -10.44
C PHE A 476 -27.75 -1.07 -10.55
N GLU A 477 -27.03 -2.00 -11.19
CA GLU A 477 -27.47 -3.40 -11.29
C GLU A 477 -27.21 -4.17 -9.99
N CYS A 478 -26.04 -4.01 -9.39
CA CYS A 478 -25.66 -4.73 -8.19
C CYS A 478 -24.60 -3.94 -7.38
N PRO A 479 -25.00 -3.17 -6.35
CA PRO A 479 -24.08 -2.40 -5.52
C PRO A 479 -22.93 -3.24 -4.94
N TYR A 480 -23.18 -4.51 -4.63
CA TYR A 480 -22.15 -5.44 -4.16
C TYR A 480 -21.11 -5.78 -5.24
N ARG A 481 -21.53 -5.97 -6.49
CA ARG A 481 -20.59 -6.14 -7.62
C ARG A 481 -19.72 -4.91 -7.80
N PHE A 482 -20.31 -3.72 -7.70
CA PHE A 482 -19.55 -2.48 -7.71
C PHE A 482 -18.51 -2.46 -6.58
N LYS A 483 -18.89 -2.86 -5.36
CA LYS A 483 -17.95 -2.99 -4.21
C LYS A 483 -16.79 -3.93 -4.54
N LEU A 484 -17.05 -5.15 -5.00
CA LEU A 484 -16.00 -6.12 -5.35
C LEU A 484 -15.02 -5.59 -6.40
N ILE A 485 -15.53 -5.00 -7.49
CA ILE A 485 -14.69 -4.54 -8.61
C ILE A 485 -13.98 -3.23 -8.26
N SER A 486 -14.72 -2.25 -7.77
CA SER A 486 -14.24 -0.87 -7.62
C SER A 486 -13.51 -0.66 -6.29
N MET A 487 -13.96 -1.31 -5.21
CA MET A 487 -13.36 -1.13 -3.89
C MET A 487 -12.29 -2.19 -3.59
N TYR A 488 -12.53 -3.45 -3.95
CA TYR A 488 -11.58 -4.53 -3.65
C TYR A 488 -10.64 -4.88 -4.80
N GLY A 489 -10.99 -4.51 -6.04
CA GLY A 489 -10.13 -4.74 -7.21
C GLY A 489 -10.33 -6.10 -7.90
N PHE A 490 -11.48 -6.76 -7.69
CA PHE A 490 -11.79 -7.99 -8.42
C PHE A 490 -11.92 -7.73 -9.92
N GLU A 491 -11.26 -8.55 -10.72
CA GLU A 491 -11.32 -8.49 -12.17
C GLU A 491 -12.35 -9.44 -12.77
N SER A 492 -12.95 -9.05 -13.89
CA SER A 492 -13.85 -9.94 -14.63
C SER A 492 -13.05 -10.99 -15.41
N PRO A 493 -13.50 -12.26 -15.46
CA PRO A 493 -12.86 -13.29 -16.27
C PRO A 493 -12.80 -12.89 -17.75
N LEU A 494 -11.68 -13.22 -18.42
CA LEU A 494 -11.52 -12.95 -19.83
C LEU A 494 -12.48 -13.78 -20.68
N ASN A 495 -13.10 -13.13 -21.66
CA ASN A 495 -14.01 -13.78 -22.60
C ASN A 495 -13.55 -13.50 -24.04
N VAL A 496 -13.50 -14.54 -24.87
CA VAL A 496 -13.13 -14.48 -26.30
C VAL A 496 -13.90 -13.39 -27.05
N ARG A 497 -15.19 -13.22 -26.73
CA ARG A 497 -16.09 -12.24 -27.36
C ARG A 497 -15.62 -10.80 -27.13
N VAL A 498 -15.07 -10.50 -25.95
CA VAL A 498 -14.56 -9.16 -25.61
C VAL A 498 -13.34 -8.83 -26.46
N GLY A 499 -12.44 -9.81 -26.66
CA GLY A 499 -11.28 -9.65 -27.55
C GLY A 499 -11.70 -9.35 -28.98
N TYR A 500 -12.68 -10.09 -29.52
CA TYR A 500 -13.23 -9.84 -30.85
C TYR A 500 -13.83 -8.42 -30.99
N GLY A 501 -14.62 -7.98 -30.01
CA GLY A 501 -15.18 -6.63 -29.99
C GLY A 501 -14.09 -5.54 -30.00
N ARG A 502 -13.06 -5.69 -29.15
CA ARG A 502 -11.91 -4.76 -29.12
C ARG A 502 -11.18 -4.71 -30.46
N SER A 503 -10.93 -5.87 -31.09
CA SER A 503 -10.30 -5.93 -32.40
C SER A 503 -11.10 -5.20 -33.48
N ILE A 504 -12.43 -5.34 -33.50
CA ILE A 504 -13.30 -4.58 -34.42
C ILE A 504 -13.16 -3.08 -34.16
N HIS A 505 -13.26 -2.64 -32.90
CA HIS A 505 -13.11 -1.23 -32.55
C HIS A 505 -11.76 -0.65 -32.99
N SER A 506 -10.66 -1.37 -32.78
CA SER A 506 -9.33 -0.93 -33.21
C SER A 506 -9.21 -0.84 -34.73
N VAL A 507 -9.74 -1.84 -35.47
CA VAL A 507 -9.74 -1.82 -36.94
C VAL A 507 -10.55 -0.64 -37.47
N LEU A 508 -11.74 -0.39 -36.90
CA LEU A 508 -12.55 0.77 -37.27
C LEU A 508 -11.85 2.10 -36.97
N MET A 509 -11.20 2.23 -35.81
CA MET A 509 -10.43 3.44 -35.48
C MET A 509 -9.28 3.67 -36.47
N GLU A 510 -8.58 2.61 -36.87
CA GLU A 510 -7.46 2.74 -37.82
C GLU A 510 -7.94 3.02 -39.24
N LEU A 511 -9.10 2.50 -39.65
CA LEU A 511 -9.74 2.84 -40.94
C LEU A 511 -10.23 4.29 -41.01
N HIS A 512 -10.50 4.91 -39.87
CA HIS A 512 -10.98 6.31 -39.77
C HIS A 512 -9.87 7.32 -39.43
N ARG A 513 -8.64 6.85 -39.18
CA ARG A 513 -7.44 7.68 -39.10
C ARG A 513 -6.89 7.95 -40.49
#